data_AF-A0A2H0QL41-F1
#
_entry.id   AF-A0A2H0QL41-F1
#
_cell.length_a   1.000
_cell.length_b   1.000
_cell.length_c   1.000
_cell.angle_alpha   90.00
_cell.angle_beta   90.00
_cell.angle_gamma   90.00
#
_symmetry.space_group_name_H-M   'P 1'
#
loop_
_entity.id
_entity.type
_entity.pdbx_description
1 polymer ?
#
loop_
_entity_poly.entity_id
_entity_poly.type
_entity_poly.pdbx_seq_one_letter_code
_entity_poly.pdbx_strand_id
1 'polypeptide(L)' 'MLSCKEIAHILASEEDLSIMRRTELRMHLLMCKHCSNYNKQLKFLRSGVKKLFKQKTNIDQEKVKKLEDEILKKVSSGD' A
#
# COMPACT_ATOMS: atom_id res chain seq x y z
N MET A 1 -16.25 19.85 -14.85
CA MET A 1 -14.87 19.72 -14.32
C MET A 1 -14.96 19.33 -12.86
N LEU A 2 -14.29 18.26 -12.44
CA LEU A 2 -14.16 17.91 -11.03
C LEU A 2 -13.38 19.01 -10.28
N SER A 3 -13.87 19.38 -9.11
CA SER A 3 -13.21 20.28 -8.18
C SER A 3 -11.98 19.61 -7.55
N CYS A 4 -11.03 20.42 -7.05
CA CYS A 4 -9.86 19.90 -6.34
C CYS A 4 -10.25 19.02 -5.13
N LYS A 5 -11.38 19.34 -4.46
CA LYS A 5 -11.90 18.57 -3.33
C LYS A 5 -12.36 17.18 -3.76
N GLU A 6 -13.11 17.08 -4.85
CA GLU A 6 -13.56 15.80 -5.40
C GLU A 6 -12.36 14.97 -5.87
N ILE A 7 -11.37 15.59 -6.51
CA ILE A 7 -10.14 14.92 -6.93
C ILE A 7 -9.36 14.36 -5.73
N ALA A 8 -9.24 15.14 -4.65
CA ALA A 8 -8.58 14.68 -3.44
C ALA A 8 -9.28 13.46 -2.83
N HIS A 9 -10.62 13.46 -2.83
CA HIS A 9 -11.43 12.35 -2.35
C HIS A 9 -11.29 11.11 -3.23
N ILE A 10 -11.39 11.28 -4.56
CA ILE A 10 -11.19 10.22 -5.54
C ILE A 10 -9.80 9.58 -5.41
N LEU A 11 -8.75 10.39 -5.23
CA LEU A 11 -7.39 9.88 -5.09
C LEU A 11 -7.19 9.09 -3.80
N ALA A 12 -7.85 9.50 -2.71
CA ALA A 12 -7.79 8.85 -1.41
C ALA A 12 -8.63 7.56 -1.36
N SER A 13 -9.74 7.51 -2.10
CA SER A 13 -10.60 6.32 -2.19
C SER A 13 -9.93 5.17 -2.95
N GLU A 14 -10.37 3.95 -2.65
CA GLU A 14 -9.99 2.72 -3.36
C GLU A 14 -11.07 2.26 -4.35
N GLU A 15 -12.11 3.08 -4.56
CA GLU A 15 -13.22 2.77 -5.46
C GLU A 15 -12.81 2.70 -6.94
N ASP A 16 -13.44 1.78 -7.66
CA ASP A 16 -13.31 1.68 -9.10
C ASP A 16 -14.04 2.82 -9.81
N LEU A 17 -13.27 3.67 -10.47
CA LEU A 17 -13.80 4.78 -11.27
C LEU A 17 -14.32 4.28 -12.62
N SER A 18 -15.51 4.75 -13.00
CA SER A 18 -15.99 4.63 -14.38
C SER A 18 -15.01 5.29 -15.37
N ILE A 19 -15.03 4.84 -16.62
CA ILE A 19 -14.09 5.29 -17.68
C ILE A 19 -14.12 6.81 -17.83
N MET A 20 -15.32 7.41 -17.80
CA MET A 20 -15.50 8.86 -17.89
C MET A 20 -14.80 9.59 -16.74
N ARG A 21 -15.04 9.15 -15.49
CA ARG A 21 -14.42 9.78 -14.31
C ARG A 21 -12.90 9.61 -14.30
N ARG A 22 -12.39 8.50 -14.81
CA ARG A 22 -10.94 8.28 -14.97
C ARG A 22 -10.33 9.28 -15.93
N THR A 23 -11.00 9.60 -17.04
CA THR A 23 -10.52 10.60 -18.00
C THR A 23 -10.56 12.00 -17.41
N GLU A 24 -11.63 12.38 -16.72
CA GLU A 24 -11.73 13.68 -16.05
C GLU A 24 -10.66 13.87 -14.97
N LEU A 25 -10.39 12.83 -14.16
CA LEU A 25 -9.30 12.84 -13.19
C LEU A 25 -7.94 13.08 -13.87
N ARG A 26 -7.65 12.36 -14.95
CA ARG A 26 -6.40 12.54 -15.71
C ARG A 26 -6.26 13.96 -16.23
N MET A 27 -7.32 14.51 -16.84
CA MET A 27 -7.33 15.88 -17.33
C MET A 27 -7.08 16.90 -16.21
N HIS A 28 -7.73 16.74 -15.06
CA HIS A 28 -7.51 17.62 -13.91
C HIS A 28 -6.06 17.56 -13.41
N LEU A 29 -5.46 16.37 -13.31
CA LEU A 29 -4.08 16.21 -12.88
C LEU A 29 -3.05 16.81 -13.85
N LEU A 30 -3.39 16.91 -15.14
CA LEU A 30 -2.55 17.57 -16.13
C LEU A 30 -2.60 19.10 -15.99
N MET A 31 -3.75 19.66 -15.61
CA MET A 31 -3.95 21.10 -15.51
C MET A 31 -3.67 21.68 -14.11
N CYS A 32 -3.82 20.88 -13.05
CA CYS A 32 -3.66 21.32 -11.67
C CYS A 32 -2.40 20.76 -11.03
N LYS A 33 -1.38 21.61 -10.87
CA LYS A 33 -0.11 21.26 -10.21
C LYS A 33 -0.30 20.75 -8.77
N HIS A 34 -1.22 21.33 -8.02
CA HIS A 34 -1.49 20.95 -6.62
C HIS A 34 -2.00 19.52 -6.53
N CYS A 35 -3.03 19.17 -7.31
CA CYS A 35 -3.57 17.82 -7.34
C CYS A 35 -2.57 16.81 -7.91
N SER A 36 -1.76 17.20 -8.89
CA SER A 36 -0.66 16.37 -9.40
C SER A 36 0.36 16.04 -8.31
N ASN A 37 0.77 17.03 -7.51
CA ASN A 37 1.69 16.84 -6.40
C ASN A 37 1.07 15.99 -5.28
N TYR A 38 -0.19 16.23 -4.93
CA TYR A 38 -0.90 15.43 -3.95
C TYR A 38 -0.97 13.95 -4.35
N ASN A 39 -1.29 13.66 -5.62
CA ASN A 39 -1.27 12.30 -6.16
C ASN A 39 0.12 11.64 -6.04
N LYS A 40 1.21 12.39 -6.31
CA LYS A 40 2.58 11.88 -6.14
C LYS A 40 2.89 11.54 -4.67
N GLN A 41 2.52 12.42 -3.74
CA GLN A 41 2.70 12.20 -2.30
C GLN A 41 1.94 10.96 -1.82
N LEU A 42 0.69 10.79 -2.26
CA LEU A 42 -0.13 9.66 -1.88
C LEU A 42 0.44 8.33 -2.43
N LYS A 43 0.92 8.33 -3.69
CA LYS A 43 1.63 7.18 -4.27
C LYS A 43 2.90 6.84 -3.51
N PHE A 44 3.68 7.86 -3.14
CA PHE A 44 4.88 7.69 -2.32
C PHE A 44 4.53 7.01 -0.99
N LEU A 45 3.54 7.53 -0.26
CA LEU A 45 3.08 6.96 1.01
C LEU A 45 2.64 5.49 0.86
N ARG A 46 1.75 5.20 -0.11
CA ARG A 46 1.27 3.84 -0.40
C ARG A 46 2.43 2.88 -0.70
N SER A 47 3.40 3.31 -1.51
CA SER A 47 4.57 2.50 -1.85
C SER A 47 5.50 2.27 -0.65
N GLY A 48 5.71 3.29 0.19
CA GLY A 48 6.52 3.23 1.39
C GLY A 48 5.91 2.28 2.41
N VAL A 49 4.62 2.43 2.71
CA VAL A 49 3.87 1.53 3.59
C VAL A 49 3.94 0.10 3.07
N LYS A 50 3.61 -0.13 1.79
CA LYS A 50 3.68 -1.48 1.18
C LYS A 50 5.08 -2.11 1.31
N LYS A 51 6.14 -1.32 1.10
CA LYS A 51 7.52 -1.79 1.24
C LYS A 51 7.87 -2.11 2.70
N LEU A 52 7.47 -1.25 3.64
CA LEU A 52 7.69 -1.47 5.08
C LEU A 52 6.99 -2.74 5.56
N PHE A 53 5.73 -2.93 5.18
CA PHE A 53 4.99 -4.15 5.51
C PHE A 53 5.64 -5.38 4.86
N LYS A 54 5.97 -5.32 3.55
CA LYS A 54 6.66 -6.43 2.87
C LYS A 54 7.98 -6.81 3.55
N GLN A 55 8.72 -5.84 4.08
CA GLN A 55 9.96 -6.11 4.82
C GLN A 55 9.69 -6.73 6.19
N LYS A 56 8.72 -6.22 6.95
CA LYS A 56 8.35 -6.77 8.27
C LYS A 56 7.71 -8.16 8.19
N THR A 57 6.93 -8.41 7.15
CA THR A 57 6.26 -9.70 6.91
C THR A 57 7.08 -10.63 6.03
N ASN A 58 8.34 -10.29 5.72
CA ASN A 58 9.23 -11.23 5.06
C ASN A 58 9.63 -12.31 6.07
N ILE A 59 8.84 -13.39 6.07
CA ILE A 59 9.05 -14.55 6.92
C ILE A 59 10.25 -15.30 6.34
N ASP A 60 11.38 -15.16 7.00
CA ASP A 60 12.57 -15.95 6.74
C ASP A 60 12.27 -17.42 7.07
N GLN A 61 12.06 -18.22 6.02
CA GLN A 61 11.71 -19.65 6.12
C GLN A 61 12.76 -20.45 6.90
N GLU A 62 14.02 -20.01 6.89
CA GLU A 62 15.08 -20.66 7.65
C GLU A 62 14.93 -20.39 9.15
N LYS A 63 14.52 -19.16 9.53
CA LYS A 63 14.19 -18.85 10.93
C LYS A 63 12.95 -19.59 11.41
N VAL A 64 11.95 -19.77 10.55
CA VAL A 64 10.75 -20.57 10.89
C VAL A 64 11.13 -22.01 11.19
N LYS A 65 11.90 -22.67 10.30
CA LYS A 65 12.35 -24.05 10.53
C LYS A 65 13.18 -24.20 11.81
N LYS A 66 14.10 -23.26 12.08
CA LYS A 66 14.88 -23.26 13.32
C LYS A 66 14.01 -23.14 14.57
N LEU A 67 12.97 -22.30 14.52
CA LEU A 67 12.00 -22.17 15.60
C LEU A 67 11.18 -23.46 15.78
N GLU A 68 10.73 -24.09 14.68
CA GLU A 68 10.03 -25.38 14.72
C GLU A 68 10.88 -26.47 15.39
N ASP A 69 12.15 -26.60 14.97
CA ASP A 69 13.09 -27.58 15.53
C ASP A 69 13.35 -27.33 17.03
N GLU A 70 13.46 -26.06 17.44
CA GLU A 70 13.68 -25.70 18.85
C GLU A 70 12.45 -25.98 19.72
N ILE A 71 11.24 -25.74 19.21
CA ILE A 71 9.98 -26.08 19.89
C ILE A 71 9.85 -27.60 20.03
N LEU A 72 10.10 -28.37 18.96
CA LEU A 72 10.07 -29.83 18.99
C LEU A 72 11.08 -30.41 20.00
N LYS A 73 12.27 -29.82 20.11
CA LYS A 73 13.26 -30.20 21.14
C LYS A 73 12.77 -29.90 22.54
N LYS A 74 12.19 -28.73 22.80
CA LYS A 74 11.68 -28.38 24.14
C LYS A 74 10.49 -29.24 24.57
N VAL A 75 9.59 -29.56 23.64
CA VAL A 75 8.43 -30.43 23.90
C VAL A 75 8.84 -31.89 24.12
N SER A 76 9.89 -32.37 23.44
CA SER A 76 10.42 -33.73 23.64
C SER A 76 11.33 -33.88 24.87
N SER A 77 11.78 -32.77 25.46
CA SER A 77 12.67 -32.75 26.64
C SER A 77 11.97 -32.33 27.94
N GLY A 78 10.64 -32.15 27.92
CA GLY A 78 9.84 -31.88 29.12
C GLY A 78 8.96 -33.09 29.45
N ASP A 79 9.26 -33.72 30.59
CA ASP A 79 8.26 -34.43 31.41
C ASP A 79 7.25 -33.45 32.01
#